data_AF-A0AAV2LTB0-F1
#
_entry.id   AF-A0AAV2LTB0-F1
#
_cell.length_a   1.000
_cell.length_b   1.000
_cell.length_c   1.000
_cell.angle_alpha   90.00
_cell.angle_beta   90.00
_cell.angle_gamma   90.00
#
_symmetry.space_group_name_H-M   'P 1'
#
loop_
_entity.id
_entity.type
_entity.pdbx_description
1 polymer ?
#
loop_
_entity_poly.entity_id
_entity_poly.type
_entity_poly.pdbx_seq_one_letter_code
_entity_poly.pdbx_strand_id
1 'polypeptide(L)'
;MFGGKIWSAADWSPCSRSCGGGQQTRALRCLRRATYQREEAAVQSLCPVMSPAQIQPCNTQACPPEWSSGAWSQCSKSCGRGMRKRSVFCRSTDPGASAVVVPDSMCRQHHRPKAQELCVMRRCPKNDRLHWTPTPWGEPNAAKSLAGWWGGGGGLRRTDH
;
A
#
# COMPACT_ATOMS: atom_id res chain seq x y z
N MET A 1 5.59 -35.85 -53.52
CA MET A 1 5.05 -35.82 -52.15
C MET A 1 4.77 -34.38 -51.79
N PHE A 2 3.50 -33.98 -51.87
CA PHE A 2 3.08 -32.58 -51.87
C PHE A 2 3.00 -31.99 -50.45
N GLY A 3 3.70 -30.86 -50.26
CA GLY A 3 3.34 -29.77 -49.35
C GLY A 3 2.82 -30.16 -47.97
N GLY A 4 3.71 -30.60 -47.07
CA GLY A 4 3.40 -30.70 -45.65
C GLY A 4 2.92 -29.36 -45.08
N LYS A 5 1.93 -29.39 -44.19
CA LYS A 5 1.46 -28.22 -43.46
C LYS A 5 2.19 -28.15 -42.12
N ILE A 6 2.61 -26.95 -41.74
CA ILE A 6 3.42 -26.73 -40.54
C ILE A 6 2.89 -25.56 -39.74
N TRP A 7 3.10 -25.62 -38.43
CA TRP A 7 2.84 -24.51 -37.53
C TRP A 7 3.93 -23.45 -37.69
N SER A 8 3.50 -22.23 -37.96
CA SER A 8 4.32 -21.03 -37.86
C SER A 8 3.89 -20.25 -36.63
N ALA A 9 4.85 -19.98 -35.74
CA ALA A 9 4.62 -19.22 -34.53
C ALA A 9 5.03 -17.77 -34.75
N ALA A 10 4.11 -16.84 -34.47
CA ALA A 10 4.44 -15.43 -34.43
C ALA A 10 5.33 -15.11 -33.22
N ASP A 11 5.85 -13.89 -33.19
CA ASP A 11 6.55 -13.36 -32.04
C ASP A 11 5.65 -13.34 -30.79
N TRP A 12 6.30 -13.44 -29.63
CA TRP A 12 5.62 -13.32 -28.35
C TRP A 12 5.12 -11.90 -28.11
N SER A 13 3.94 -11.78 -27.52
CA SER A 13 3.45 -10.52 -26.99
C SER A 13 4.38 -10.02 -25.87
N PRO A 14 4.31 -8.72 -25.53
CA PRO A 14 4.85 -8.25 -24.27
C PRO A 14 4.31 -9.07 -23.09
N CYS A 15 5.13 -9.27 -22.06
CA CYS A 15 4.72 -9.99 -20.86
C CYS A 15 3.63 -9.20 -20.12
N SER A 16 2.62 -9.89 -19.59
CA SER A 16 1.53 -9.26 -18.84
C SER A 16 1.99 -8.54 -17.57
N ARG A 17 3.14 -8.92 -17.01
CA ARG A 17 3.74 -8.32 -15.82
C ARG A 17 5.24 -8.16 -16.01
N SER A 18 5.82 -7.10 -15.47
CA SER A 18 7.28 -6.88 -15.49
C SER A 18 8.03 -7.70 -14.42
N CYS A 19 7.31 -8.20 -13.41
CA CYS A 19 7.83 -9.04 -12.33
C CYS A 19 6.68 -9.82 -11.67
N GLY A 20 7.01 -10.78 -10.81
CA GLY A 20 6.07 -11.53 -9.98
C GLY A 20 5.28 -12.59 -10.75
N GLY A 21 5.79 -13.05 -11.89
CA GLY A 21 5.17 -14.07 -12.74
C GLY A 21 4.03 -13.51 -13.58
N GLY A 22 4.32 -13.31 -14.87
CA GLY A 22 3.35 -12.98 -15.90
C GLY A 22 3.24 -14.08 -16.97
N GLN A 23 2.43 -13.80 -17.98
CA GLN A 23 2.27 -14.64 -19.15
C GLN A 23 2.37 -13.79 -20.40
N GLN A 24 2.93 -14.38 -21.45
CA GLN A 24 2.94 -13.82 -22.79
C GLN A 24 2.31 -14.81 -23.74
N THR A 25 1.66 -14.28 -24.76
CA THR A 25 0.87 -15.06 -25.72
C THR A 25 1.41 -14.83 -27.11
N ARG A 26 1.37 -15.85 -27.96
CA ARG A 26 1.67 -15.73 -29.39
C ARG A 26 0.58 -16.35 -30.25
N ALA A 27 0.41 -15.79 -31.44
CA ALA A 27 -0.46 -16.38 -32.44
C ALA A 27 0.25 -17.52 -33.17
N LEU A 28 -0.49 -18.57 -33.50
CA LEU A 28 -0.02 -19.63 -34.38
C LEU A 28 -0.79 -19.57 -35.68
N ARG A 29 -0.08 -19.73 -36.79
CA ARG A 29 -0.63 -19.80 -38.13
C ARG A 29 -0.28 -21.16 -38.72
N CYS A 30 -1.27 -21.83 -39.28
CA CYS A 30 -1.02 -23.03 -40.08
C CYS A 30 -0.60 -22.60 -41.47
N LEU A 31 0.56 -23.03 -41.94
CA LEU A 31 1.07 -22.72 -43.27
C LEU A 31 1.14 -23.99 -44.12
N ARG A 32 0.77 -23.87 -45.40
CA ARG A 32 1.03 -24.89 -46.43
C ARG A 32 2.06 -24.36 -47.42
N ARG A 33 2.92 -25.24 -47.93
CA ARG A 33 3.77 -24.92 -49.09
C ARG A 33 2.94 -24.99 -50.37
N ALA A 34 2.66 -23.83 -50.97
CA ALA A 34 1.94 -23.73 -52.24
C ALA A 34 2.89 -23.86 -53.44
N THR A 35 4.08 -23.25 -53.36
CA THR A 35 5.20 -23.41 -54.31
C THR A 35 6.53 -23.51 -53.56
N TYR A 36 7.65 -23.70 -54.24
CA TYR A 36 8.98 -23.78 -53.60
C TYR A 36 9.34 -22.51 -52.80
N GLN A 37 8.82 -21.34 -53.21
CA GLN A 37 9.11 -20.04 -52.57
C GLN A 37 7.90 -19.40 -51.88
N ARG A 38 6.72 -20.04 -51.90
CA ARG A 38 5.49 -19.44 -51.36
C ARG A 38 4.83 -20.31 -50.31
N GLU A 39 4.69 -19.73 -49.13
CA GLU A 39 3.90 -20.27 -48.04
C GLU A 39 2.56 -19.54 -47.97
N GLU A 40 1.48 -20.28 -47.84
CA GLU A 40 0.12 -19.75 -47.75
C GLU A 40 -0.54 -20.20 -46.45
N ALA A 41 -1.40 -19.36 -45.89
CA ALA A 41 -2.20 -19.74 -44.74
C ALA A 41 -3.15 -20.89 -45.10
N ALA A 42 -3.11 -21.95 -44.29
CA ALA A 42 -4.01 -23.09 -44.39
C ALA A 42 -4.99 -23.11 -43.22
N VAL A 43 -6.07 -23.87 -43.38
CA VAL A 43 -7.02 -24.09 -42.29
C VAL A 43 -6.30 -24.79 -41.14
N GLN A 44 -6.50 -24.27 -39.93
CA GLN A 44 -5.78 -24.68 -38.73
C GLN A 44 -5.91 -26.19 -38.43
N SER A 45 -7.06 -26.80 -38.75
CA SER A 45 -7.34 -28.23 -38.59
C SER A 45 -6.53 -29.15 -39.52
N LEU A 46 -5.88 -28.60 -40.55
CA LEU A 46 -5.04 -29.35 -41.48
C LEU A 46 -3.57 -29.44 -41.03
N CYS A 47 -3.21 -28.70 -40.00
CA CYS A 47 -1.89 -28.80 -39.36
C CYS A 47 -1.82 -29.98 -38.39
N PRO A 48 -0.61 -30.40 -37.99
CA PRO A 48 -0.43 -31.43 -36.97
C PRO A 48 -1.23 -31.10 -35.70
N VAL A 49 -1.83 -32.12 -35.09
CA VAL A 49 -2.60 -31.98 -33.84
C VAL A 49 -1.74 -31.37 -32.72
N MET A 50 -0.44 -31.70 -32.69
CA MET A 50 0.50 -31.08 -31.77
C MET A 50 0.93 -29.69 -32.26
N SER A 51 0.35 -28.66 -31.67
CA SER A 51 0.77 -27.27 -31.85
C SER A 51 1.82 -26.87 -30.81
N PRO A 52 2.75 -25.96 -31.14
CA PRO A 52 3.62 -25.37 -30.13
C PRO A 52 2.81 -24.57 -29.09
N ALA A 53 3.41 -24.27 -27.94
CA ALA A 53 2.71 -23.51 -26.89
C ALA A 53 2.33 -22.10 -27.37
N GLN A 54 1.08 -21.71 -27.11
CA GLN A 54 0.57 -20.36 -27.41
C GLN A 54 0.74 -19.39 -26.25
N ILE A 55 0.92 -19.91 -25.03
CA ILE A 55 1.09 -19.16 -23.80
C ILE A 55 2.36 -19.68 -23.14
N GLN A 56 3.21 -18.78 -22.65
CA GLN A 56 4.36 -19.15 -21.84
C GLN A 56 4.53 -18.22 -20.63
N PRO A 57 5.06 -18.73 -19.51
CA PRO A 57 5.41 -17.88 -18.38
C PRO A 57 6.54 -16.92 -18.76
N CYS A 58 6.48 -15.72 -18.21
CA CYS A 58 7.51 -14.70 -18.37
C CYS A 58 7.64 -13.90 -17.07
N ASN A 59 8.79 -13.24 -16.90
CA ASN A 59 9.09 -12.40 -15.75
C ASN A 59 8.80 -13.06 -14.40
N THR A 60 9.31 -14.28 -14.21
CA THR A 60 9.13 -15.11 -13.00
C THR A 60 10.01 -14.70 -11.83
N GLN A 61 10.79 -13.63 -11.94
CA GLN A 61 11.51 -13.01 -10.83
C GLN A 61 10.54 -12.35 -9.85
N ALA A 62 10.88 -12.34 -8.56
CA ALA A 62 10.11 -11.62 -7.55
C ALA A 62 10.08 -10.11 -7.85
N CYS A 63 8.98 -9.46 -7.52
CA CYS A 63 8.90 -8.00 -7.62
C CYS A 63 9.74 -7.35 -6.50
N PRO A 64 10.37 -6.21 -6.78
CA PRO A 64 11.03 -5.44 -5.72
C PRO A 64 10.00 -5.09 -4.63
N PRO A 65 10.34 -5.23 -3.34
CA PRO A 65 9.43 -4.87 -2.25
C PRO A 65 9.04 -3.40 -2.28
N GLU A 66 7.77 -3.13 -1.99
CA GLU A 66 7.21 -1.78 -2.01
C GLU A 66 6.52 -1.42 -0.69
N TRP A 67 6.57 -0.12 -0.37
CA TRP A 67 5.86 0.39 0.78
C TRP A 67 4.35 0.36 0.55
N SER A 68 3.64 -0.14 1.54
CA SER A 68 2.19 -0.10 1.61
C SER A 68 1.76 0.67 2.85
N SER A 69 0.70 1.47 2.74
CA SER A 69 0.15 2.22 3.86
C SER A 69 -1.34 1.98 3.99
N GLY A 70 -1.80 1.72 5.22
CA GLY A 70 -3.22 1.62 5.53
C GLY A 70 -3.91 2.99 5.60
N ALA A 71 -5.21 2.95 5.91
CA ALA A 71 -5.99 4.14 6.17
C ALA A 71 -5.46 4.91 7.39
N TRP A 72 -5.65 6.22 7.38
CA TRP A 72 -5.40 7.06 8.54
C TRP A 72 -6.42 6.79 9.64
N SER A 73 -5.97 6.75 10.89
CA SER A 73 -6.80 6.77 12.07
C SER A 73 -7.58 8.09 12.17
N GLN A 74 -8.60 8.11 13.03
CA GLN A 74 -9.19 9.36 13.47
C GLN A 74 -8.12 10.24 14.14
N CYS A 75 -8.34 11.56 14.10
CA CYS A 75 -7.51 12.53 14.80
C CYS A 75 -7.57 12.27 16.32
N SER A 76 -6.43 12.33 17.01
CA SER A 76 -6.35 12.10 18.45
C SER A 76 -7.15 13.10 19.30
N LYS A 77 -7.54 14.24 18.70
CA LYS A 77 -8.44 15.22 19.30
C LYS A 77 -9.65 15.40 18.40
N SER A 78 -10.80 15.68 19.00
CA SER A 78 -12.02 16.09 18.30
C SER A 78 -12.04 17.59 17.97
N CYS A 79 -11.14 18.38 18.55
CA CYS A 79 -10.98 19.81 18.32
C CYS A 79 -9.50 20.25 18.43
N GLY A 80 -9.14 21.36 17.78
CA GLY A 80 -7.80 21.92 17.78
C GLY A 80 -6.79 21.05 17.02
N ARG A 81 -5.51 21.17 17.41
CA ARG A 81 -4.41 20.40 16.80
C ARG A 81 -4.23 19.05 17.49
N GLY A 82 -4.36 17.99 16.72
CA GLY A 82 -4.12 16.60 17.14
C GLY A 82 -3.16 15.88 16.19
N MET A 83 -3.12 14.56 16.32
CA MET A 83 -2.27 13.69 15.54
C MET A 83 -3.08 12.49 15.04
N ARG A 84 -2.85 12.06 13.80
CA ARG A 84 -3.39 10.81 13.26
C ARG A 84 -2.26 9.87 12.87
N LYS A 85 -2.52 8.57 12.94
CA LYS A 85 -1.56 7.50 12.69
C LYS A 85 -2.09 6.58 11.61
N ARG A 86 -1.21 5.96 10.83
CA ARG A 86 -1.54 4.87 9.91
C ARG A 86 -0.48 3.79 9.99
N SER A 87 -0.87 2.57 9.64
CA SER A 87 0.07 1.48 9.45
C SER A 87 0.87 1.70 8.18
N VAL A 88 2.19 1.57 8.26
CA VAL A 88 3.12 1.61 7.12
C VAL A 88 4.00 0.38 7.23
N PHE A 89 4.01 -0.44 6.18
CA PHE A 89 4.74 -1.70 6.16
C PHE A 89 5.31 -1.97 4.77
N CYS A 90 6.45 -2.63 4.72
CA CYS A 90 7.04 -3.10 3.47
C CYS A 90 6.37 -4.41 3.06
N ARG A 91 5.94 -4.53 1.80
CA ARG A 91 5.37 -5.76 1.25
C ARG A 91 6.18 -6.26 0.06
N SER A 92 6.43 -7.57 0.01
CA SER A 92 6.96 -8.25 -1.16
C SER A 92 5.84 -9.02 -1.84
N THR A 93 5.88 -9.10 -3.18
CA THR A 93 4.97 -9.95 -3.95
C THR A 93 5.80 -10.97 -4.72
N ASP A 94 5.79 -12.21 -4.24
CA ASP A 94 6.47 -13.31 -4.89
C ASP A 94 5.61 -13.90 -6.02
N PRO A 95 6.24 -14.51 -7.04
CA PRO A 95 5.52 -15.10 -8.15
C PRO A 95 4.58 -16.22 -7.70
N GLY A 96 3.28 -16.07 -7.99
CA GLY A 96 2.26 -17.05 -7.63
C GLY A 96 1.86 -17.07 -6.15
N ALA A 97 2.38 -16.14 -5.33
CA ALA A 97 2.06 -16.01 -3.92
C ALA A 97 1.32 -14.70 -3.62
N SER A 98 0.61 -14.69 -2.50
CA SER A 98 0.02 -13.47 -1.92
C SER A 98 1.12 -12.53 -1.43
N ALA A 99 0.83 -11.22 -1.41
CA ALA A 99 1.77 -10.25 -0.87
C ALA A 99 2.03 -10.51 0.63
N VAL A 100 3.29 -10.55 1.03
CA VAL A 100 3.73 -10.81 2.41
C VAL A 100 4.39 -9.56 2.98
N VAL A 101 4.16 -9.30 4.27
CA VAL A 101 4.85 -8.23 5.01
C VAL A 101 6.28 -8.66 5.29
N VAL A 102 7.23 -7.88 4.81
CA VAL A 102 8.67 -8.14 4.95
C VAL A 102 9.33 -7.04 5.80
N PRO A 103 10.56 -7.24 6.28
CA PRO A 103 11.28 -6.22 7.03
C PRO A 103 11.41 -4.90 6.26
N ASP A 104 11.29 -3.79 6.98
CA ASP A 104 11.37 -2.43 6.41
C ASP A 104 12.63 -2.21 5.57
N SER A 105 13.75 -2.84 5.92
CA SER A 105 15.04 -2.75 5.23
C SER A 105 15.00 -3.22 3.77
N MET A 106 14.03 -4.06 3.41
CA MET A 106 13.84 -4.58 2.06
C MET A 106 13.23 -3.52 1.12
N CYS A 107 12.60 -2.48 1.68
CA CYS A 107 12.06 -1.36 0.93
C CYS A 107 13.02 -0.17 0.94
N ARG A 108 12.95 0.66 -0.11
CA ARG A 108 13.74 1.90 -0.20
C ARG A 108 13.28 2.89 0.88
N GLN A 109 14.13 3.17 1.86
CA GLN A 109 13.77 4.02 3.01
C GLN A 109 13.34 5.43 2.62
N HIS A 110 13.93 6.01 1.57
CA HIS A 110 13.55 7.35 1.09
C HIS A 110 12.10 7.41 0.58
N HIS A 111 11.52 6.27 0.17
CA HIS A 111 10.13 6.20 -0.28
C HIS A 111 9.15 5.89 0.86
N ARG A 112 9.62 5.77 2.10
CA ARG A 112 8.79 5.39 3.24
C ARG A 112 7.72 6.46 3.51
N PRO A 113 6.42 6.11 3.41
CA PRO A 113 5.36 7.04 3.73
C PRO A 113 5.35 7.39 5.22
N LYS A 114 4.90 8.61 5.57
CA LYS A 114 4.75 9.01 6.98
C LYS A 114 3.75 8.12 7.70
N ALA A 115 4.13 7.54 8.84
CA ALA A 115 3.21 6.76 9.68
C ALA A 115 2.36 7.63 10.61
N GLN A 116 2.75 8.90 10.78
CA GLN A 116 2.07 9.84 11.67
C GLN A 116 2.06 11.23 11.04
N GLU A 117 0.95 11.94 11.17
CA GLU A 117 0.85 13.33 10.74
C GLU A 117 -0.13 14.17 11.57
N LEU A 118 0.09 15.48 11.54
CA LEU A 118 -0.74 16.45 12.24
C LEU A 118 -2.11 16.53 11.58
N CYS A 119 -3.14 16.60 12.41
CA CYS A 119 -4.50 16.88 11.98
C CYS A 119 -5.01 18.12 12.72
N VAL A 120 -5.74 18.97 11.99
CA VAL A 120 -6.34 20.18 12.53
C VAL A 120 -7.85 20.02 12.45
N MET A 121 -8.47 19.91 13.62
CA MET A 121 -9.91 19.85 13.78
C MET A 121 -10.47 21.25 14.04
N ARG A 122 -11.80 21.33 14.14
CA ARG A 122 -12.50 22.56 14.52
C ARG A 122 -11.93 23.17 15.81
N ARG A 123 -12.06 24.49 15.97
CA ARG A 123 -11.62 25.18 17.20
C ARG A 123 -12.30 24.56 18.42
N CYS A 124 -11.55 24.42 19.52
CA CYS A 124 -12.11 23.87 20.74
C CYS A 124 -13.09 24.87 21.38
N PRO A 125 -14.22 24.39 21.94
CA PRO A 125 -15.11 25.24 22.72
C PRO A 125 -14.34 25.81 23.91
N LYS A 126 -14.58 27.08 24.22
CA LYS A 126 -14.06 27.67 25.45
C LYS A 126 -14.75 27.01 26.63
N ASN A 127 -14.00 26.66 27.67
CA ASN A 127 -14.59 26.11 28.87
C ASN A 127 -15.01 27.25 29.79
N ASP A 128 -16.27 27.68 29.67
CA ASP A 128 -16.81 28.80 30.47
C ASP A 128 -16.98 28.45 31.97
N ARG A 129 -16.76 27.19 32.36
CA ARG A 129 -16.84 26.72 33.75
C ARG A 129 -15.55 26.85 34.56
N LEU A 130 -14.40 27.08 33.92
CA LEU A 130 -13.13 27.33 34.59
C LEU A 130 -12.84 28.83 34.57
N HIS A 131 -13.41 29.56 35.53
CA HIS A 131 -13.08 30.96 35.76
C HIS A 131 -12.12 31.06 36.95
N TRP A 132 -11.07 31.86 36.81
CA TRP A 132 -10.22 32.23 37.94
C TRP A 132 -10.95 33.31 38.73
N THR A 133 -11.43 32.97 39.93
CA THR A 133 -11.87 33.97 40.91
C THR A 133 -10.64 34.48 41.65
N PRO A 134 -10.22 35.75 41.46
CA PRO A 134 -9.22 36.34 42.32
C PRO A 134 -9.84 36.52 43.70
N THR A 135 -9.34 35.79 44.69
CA THR A 135 -9.73 36.02 46.08
C THR A 135 -9.19 37.39 46.52
N PRO A 136 -10.01 38.24 47.15
CA PRO A 136 -9.52 39.46 47.77
C PRO A 136 -8.43 39.14 48.79
N TRP A 137 -7.40 39.97 48.85
CA TRP A 137 -6.31 39.83 49.81
C TRP A 137 -6.83 40.11 51.23
N GLY A 138 -7.16 39.05 51.96
CA GLY A 138 -7.53 39.14 53.37
C GLY A 138 -8.47 38.03 53.80
N GLU A 139 -7.90 36.91 54.24
CA GLU A 139 -8.29 36.19 55.47
C GLU A 139 -7.43 34.92 55.65
N PRO A 140 -6.78 34.74 56.80
CA PRO A 140 -5.98 33.55 57.09
C PRO A 140 -6.89 32.45 57.64
N ASN A 141 -7.14 31.40 56.85
CA ASN A 141 -7.35 29.99 57.26
C ASN A 141 -8.41 29.30 56.39
N ALA A 142 -8.00 28.62 55.31
CA ALA A 142 -8.58 27.35 54.86
C ALA A 142 -7.86 26.75 53.63
N ALA A 143 -6.70 26.11 53.86
CA ALA A 143 -6.28 24.91 53.11
C ALA A 143 -4.95 24.37 53.66
N LYS A 144 -5.02 23.50 54.67
CA LYS A 144 -3.95 22.52 54.92
C LYS A 144 -4.20 21.29 54.03
N SER A 145 -3.09 20.72 53.54
CA SER A 145 -2.94 19.54 52.67
C SER A 145 -3.32 19.78 51.20
N LEU A 146 -2.39 19.94 50.25
CA LEU A 146 -1.20 19.12 50.01
C LEU A 146 0.12 19.91 49.96
N ALA A 147 1.14 19.25 50.52
CA ALA A 147 2.44 19.71 50.99
C ALA A 147 3.43 20.32 49.98
N GLY A 148 4.40 21.07 50.55
CA GLY A 148 5.83 20.91 50.22
C GLY A 148 6.28 21.41 48.84
N TRP A 149 6.51 22.72 48.63
CA TRP A 149 7.83 23.41 48.74
C TRP A 149 8.73 23.14 47.50
N TRP A 150 8.99 24.02 46.53
CA TRP A 150 8.79 25.49 46.36
C TRP A 150 8.60 25.89 44.88
N GLY A 151 7.72 26.86 44.62
CA GLY A 151 7.67 27.62 43.36
C GLY A 151 6.28 27.87 42.78
N GLY A 152 5.34 28.43 43.56
CA GLY A 152 4.10 29.06 43.02
C GLY A 152 2.98 28.10 42.62
N GLY A 153 2.34 27.45 43.61
CA GLY A 153 1.27 26.47 43.41
C GLY A 153 -0.13 27.07 43.32
N GLY A 154 -0.86 26.77 42.24
CA GLY A 154 -2.32 26.86 42.13
C GLY A 154 -2.92 25.46 42.09
N GLY A 155 -3.49 25.00 43.21
CA GLY A 155 -4.09 23.67 43.33
C GLY A 155 -5.45 23.57 42.63
N LEU A 156 -5.61 22.55 41.79
CA LEU A 156 -6.93 22.15 41.28
C LEU A 156 -7.76 21.55 42.41
N ARG A 157 -8.96 22.08 42.66
CA ARG A 157 -10.02 21.35 43.35
C ARG A 157 -11.11 20.98 42.35
N ARG A 158 -11.36 19.67 42.24
CA ARG A 158 -12.55 19.08 41.63
C ARG A 158 -13.62 19.05 42.73
N THR A 159 -14.74 19.72 42.52
CA THR A 159 -15.98 19.43 43.26
C THR A 159 -16.83 18.56 42.36
N ASP A 160 -16.81 17.25 42.63
CA ASP A 160 -17.83 16.32 42.14
C ASP A 160 -19.11 16.54 42.96
N HIS A 161 -20.25 16.50 42.29
CA HIS A 161 -21.58 16.74 42.86
C HIS A 161 -22.37 15.44 42.96
#